data_AF-A0A959X6M3-F1
#
_entry.id   AF-A0A959X6M3-F1
#
_cell.length_a   1.000
_cell.length_b   1.000
_cell.length_c   1.000
_cell.angle_alpha   90.00
_cell.angle_beta   90.00
_cell.angle_gamma   90.00
#
_symmetry.space_group_name_H-M   'P 1'
#
loop_
_entity.id
_entity.type
_entity.pdbx_description
1 polymer ?
#
loop_
_entity_poly.entity_id
_entity_poly.type
_entity_poly.pdbx_seq_one_letter_code
_entity_poly.pdbx_strand_id
1 'polypeptide(L)'
;MRRNRDHEGGAAARRLGDPWRELPDAGRGYLSVYFSEPLARWPVREITRRADNKSDPNIETGTYGLFSTCEPSMRNRIVLDGAATIFFLTTRKPHQGRVISGYYHVGWYTEGTQGAVNRDYALAADKMHFIDPILASDLAEPLAAICSTQFRTMKPIDVETVATLRRICDERPDRTAEYLGEVERIEAFARARSGYAYPSWGREAGFSWADAPEYYQTDAELSKVPNSSRNRKWRCRECGYVIKSGALLKKCPLCKQMATLAPAEEGA
;
A
#
# COMPACT_ATOMS: atom_id res chain seq x y z
N MET A 1 -21.80 27.92 17.91
CA MET A 1 -21.83 27.68 16.46
C MET A 1 -20.67 26.78 16.07
N ARG A 2 -20.90 25.47 15.97
CA ARG A 2 -19.90 24.50 15.51
C ARG A 2 -19.94 24.50 13.98
N ARG A 3 -18.85 24.90 13.33
CA ARG A 3 -18.71 24.77 11.88
C ARG A 3 -18.63 23.28 11.55
N ASN A 4 -19.63 22.79 10.81
CA ASN A 4 -19.56 21.54 10.08
C ASN A 4 -18.30 21.57 9.22
N ARG A 5 -17.45 20.54 9.34
CA ARG A 5 -16.48 20.23 8.30
C ARG A 5 -17.24 19.42 7.27
N ASP A 6 -17.36 19.99 6.08
CA ASP A 6 -17.94 19.32 4.93
C ASP A 6 -17.12 18.05 4.64
N HIS A 7 -17.78 16.92 4.80
CA HIS A 7 -17.34 15.62 4.30
C HIS A 7 -17.90 15.52 2.88
N GLU A 8 -17.35 16.33 1.97
CA GLU A 8 -17.59 16.19 0.53
C GLU A 8 -16.51 15.28 -0.05
N GLY A 9 -16.93 14.17 -0.65
CA GLY A 9 -16.10 13.39 -1.56
C GLY A 9 -16.19 11.89 -1.38
N GLY A 10 -17.31 11.28 -1.76
CA GLY A 10 -17.28 9.89 -2.21
C GLY A 10 -16.29 9.76 -3.36
N ALA A 11 -15.45 8.71 -3.33
CA ALA A 11 -14.56 8.17 -4.36
C ALA A 11 -14.49 8.94 -5.71
N ALA A 12 -14.06 10.21 -5.70
CA ALA A 12 -13.92 11.03 -6.90
C ALA A 12 -12.45 11.04 -7.34
N ALA A 13 -12.22 10.91 -8.65
CA ALA A 13 -10.90 10.91 -9.24
C ALA A 13 -10.13 12.18 -8.93
N ARG A 14 -9.09 12.05 -8.11
CA ARG A 14 -8.16 13.14 -7.83
C ARG A 14 -7.32 13.38 -9.08
N ARG A 15 -7.46 14.56 -9.69
CA ARG A 15 -6.46 15.04 -10.64
C ARG A 15 -5.22 15.43 -9.86
N LEU A 16 -4.10 14.80 -10.18
CA LEU A 16 -2.81 15.11 -9.57
C LEU A 16 -2.01 15.98 -10.53
N GLY A 17 -1.35 17.00 -9.99
CA GLY A 17 -0.35 17.79 -10.72
C GLY A 17 1.05 17.21 -10.51
N ASP A 18 2.07 17.95 -10.93
CA ASP A 18 3.47 17.58 -10.73
C ASP A 18 3.75 17.17 -9.26
N PRO A 19 4.54 16.11 -9.02
CA PRO A 19 5.33 15.34 -9.98
C PRO A 19 4.60 14.11 -10.57
N TRP A 20 3.27 14.05 -10.47
CA TRP A 20 2.49 12.91 -10.94
C TRP A 20 2.24 12.99 -12.45
N ARG A 21 2.31 11.82 -13.10
CA ARG A 21 2.06 11.64 -14.53
C ARG A 21 0.91 10.67 -14.72
N GLU A 22 0.10 10.90 -15.74
CA GLU A 22 -0.99 9.99 -16.11
C GLU A 22 -0.43 8.62 -16.51
N LEU A 23 -1.07 7.56 -16.01
CA LEU A 23 -0.75 6.19 -16.37
C LEU A 23 -1.64 5.74 -17.54
N PRO A 24 -1.07 5.27 -18.67
CA PRO A 24 -1.86 4.62 -19.71
C PRO A 24 -2.52 3.33 -19.20
N ASP A 25 -3.78 3.10 -19.59
CA ASP A 25 -4.50 1.88 -19.24
C ASP A 25 -4.59 0.91 -20.43
N ALA A 26 -3.90 -0.22 -20.31
CA ALA A 26 -3.94 -1.33 -21.27
C ALA A 26 -4.96 -2.41 -20.91
N GLY A 27 -5.81 -2.17 -19.90
CA GLY A 27 -6.81 -3.10 -19.36
C GLY A 27 -6.22 -4.26 -18.55
N ARG A 28 -4.90 -4.27 -18.32
CA ARG A 28 -4.19 -5.32 -17.57
C ARG A 28 -4.16 -5.01 -16.07
N GLY A 29 -3.78 -5.99 -15.25
CA GLY A 29 -3.73 -5.78 -13.81
C GLY A 29 -2.97 -6.82 -13.02
N TYR A 30 -3.06 -6.68 -11.71
CA TYR A 30 -2.42 -7.55 -10.74
C TYR A 30 -3.38 -7.94 -9.62
N LEU A 31 -3.23 -9.16 -9.13
CA LEU A 31 -3.64 -9.53 -7.78
C LEU A 31 -2.48 -9.16 -6.83
N SER A 32 -2.77 -8.44 -5.75
CA SER A 32 -1.80 -8.06 -4.73
C SER A 32 -2.25 -8.54 -3.35
N VAL A 33 -1.35 -9.19 -2.62
CA VAL A 33 -1.60 -9.76 -1.29
C VAL A 33 -1.05 -8.83 -0.22
N TYR A 34 -1.89 -8.51 0.76
CA TYR A 34 -1.51 -7.78 1.95
C TYR A 34 -1.91 -8.55 3.22
N PHE A 35 -1.24 -8.25 4.33
CA PHE A 35 -1.62 -8.80 5.62
C PHE A 35 -2.79 -7.98 6.19
N SER A 36 -3.86 -8.65 6.61
CA SER A 36 -5.03 -8.01 7.21
C SER A 36 -4.81 -7.80 8.71
N GLU A 37 -5.29 -6.68 9.24
CA GLU A 37 -5.35 -6.45 10.69
C GLU A 37 -6.30 -7.45 11.37
N PRO A 38 -5.82 -8.30 12.31
CA PRO A 38 -6.66 -9.28 13.01
C PRO A 38 -7.78 -8.66 13.84
N LEU A 39 -7.58 -7.44 14.35
CA LEU A 39 -8.58 -6.73 15.15
C LEU A 39 -9.64 -6.01 14.29
N ALA A 40 -9.53 -6.10 12.96
CA ALA A 40 -10.36 -5.31 12.06
C ALA A 40 -11.62 -6.05 11.58
N ARG A 41 -12.75 -5.34 11.64
CA ARG A 41 -14.04 -5.71 11.05
C ARG A 41 -13.95 -5.76 9.54
N TRP A 42 -13.31 -4.77 8.93
CA TRP A 42 -13.03 -4.72 7.50
C TRP A 42 -11.57 -5.12 7.25
N PRO A 43 -11.24 -5.81 6.14
CA PRO A 43 -9.87 -6.23 5.88
C PRO A 43 -9.01 -5.03 5.45
N VAL A 44 -8.56 -4.25 6.43
CA VAL A 44 -7.55 -3.23 6.23
C VAL A 44 -6.17 -3.84 6.48
N ARG A 45 -5.12 -3.20 5.96
CA ARG A 45 -3.75 -3.65 6.21
C ARG A 45 -3.42 -3.77 7.70
N GLU A 46 -2.48 -4.64 8.03
CA GLU A 46 -2.06 -4.93 9.41
C GLU A 46 -1.25 -3.77 10.02
N ILE A 47 -1.96 -2.80 10.61
CA ILE A 47 -1.39 -1.59 11.21
C ILE A 47 -0.65 -1.91 12.51
N THR A 48 -1.17 -2.84 13.31
CA THR A 48 -0.62 -3.15 14.64
C THR A 48 0.58 -4.12 14.61
N ARG A 49 0.99 -4.56 13.42
CA ARG A 49 2.12 -5.47 13.22
C ARG A 49 3.43 -4.85 13.69
N ARG A 50 4.00 -5.39 14.76
CA ARG A 50 5.27 -4.91 15.30
C ARG A 50 6.41 -5.18 14.31
N ALA A 51 7.23 -4.16 14.06
CA ALA A 51 8.48 -4.27 13.30
C ALA A 51 8.30 -4.85 11.88
N ASP A 52 7.12 -4.74 11.27
CA ASP A 52 6.86 -5.19 9.89
C ASP A 52 5.54 -4.59 9.34
N ASN A 53 5.06 -3.49 9.91
CA ASN A 53 3.86 -2.82 9.41
C ASN A 53 4.18 -2.10 8.10
N LYS A 54 3.51 -2.55 7.04
CA LYS A 54 3.56 -1.95 5.69
C LYS A 54 2.47 -0.90 5.57
N SER A 55 2.67 0.12 4.75
CA SER A 55 1.63 1.12 4.49
C SER A 55 0.67 0.72 3.38
N ASP A 56 0.99 -0.33 2.60
CA ASP A 56 0.24 -0.68 1.39
C ASP A 56 -0.70 -1.89 1.62
N PRO A 57 -1.91 -1.89 1.04
CA PRO A 57 -2.54 -0.76 0.34
C PRO A 57 -2.78 0.43 1.29
N ASN A 58 -2.37 1.64 0.85
CA ASN A 58 -2.62 2.85 1.60
C ASN A 58 -3.95 3.42 1.13
N ILE A 59 -5.02 3.12 1.87
CA ILE A 59 -6.41 3.39 1.49
C ILE A 59 -6.73 4.86 1.71
N GLU A 60 -6.16 5.44 2.76
CA GLU A 60 -6.33 6.84 3.18
C GLU A 60 -5.84 7.83 2.12
N THR A 61 -4.85 7.43 1.33
CA THR A 61 -4.37 8.23 0.20
C THR A 61 -4.67 7.62 -1.16
N GLY A 62 -5.15 6.38 -1.23
CA GLY A 62 -5.28 5.65 -2.50
C GLY A 62 -3.94 5.44 -3.20
N THR A 63 -2.85 5.29 -2.44
CA THR A 63 -1.51 5.13 -3.02
C THR A 63 -0.96 3.73 -2.80
N TYR A 64 -0.02 3.34 -3.65
CA TYR A 64 0.72 2.09 -3.52
C TYR A 64 2.21 2.34 -3.75
N GLY A 65 3.04 2.03 -2.76
CA GLY A 65 4.48 2.24 -2.80
C GLY A 65 4.93 3.69 -2.66
N LEU A 66 4.04 4.62 -2.32
CA LEU A 66 4.41 6.01 -1.99
C LEU A 66 5.11 6.05 -0.62
N PHE A 67 4.45 5.56 0.42
CA PHE A 67 4.99 5.60 1.78
C PHE A 67 5.85 4.38 2.13
N SER A 68 5.62 3.24 1.49
CA SER A 68 6.43 2.03 1.66
C SER A 68 7.20 1.65 0.40
N THR A 69 8.07 0.68 0.55
CA THR A 69 8.90 0.09 -0.51
C THR A 69 8.25 -1.14 -1.14
N CYS A 70 6.98 -1.47 -0.86
CA CYS A 70 6.35 -2.76 -1.19
C CYS A 70 6.13 -3.04 -2.68
N GLU A 71 6.69 -4.13 -3.20
CA GLU A 71 6.51 -4.62 -4.58
C GLU A 71 7.05 -3.69 -5.69
N PRO A 72 8.34 -3.29 -5.65
CA PRO A 72 8.90 -2.41 -6.69
C PRO A 72 8.83 -3.04 -8.09
N SER A 73 8.95 -4.37 -8.20
CA SER A 73 8.78 -5.09 -9.47
C SER A 73 7.37 -4.94 -10.05
N MET A 74 6.34 -5.08 -9.22
CA MET A 74 4.94 -4.88 -9.63
C MET A 74 4.71 -3.44 -10.08
N ARG A 75 5.12 -2.45 -9.27
CA ARG A 75 4.93 -1.02 -9.59
C ARG A 75 5.62 -0.64 -10.89
N ASN A 76 6.86 -1.09 -11.10
CA ASN A 76 7.58 -0.90 -12.35
C ASN A 76 6.84 -1.51 -13.56
N ARG A 77 6.30 -2.71 -13.43
CA ARG A 77 5.54 -3.34 -14.53
C ARG A 77 4.20 -2.68 -14.77
N ILE A 78 3.53 -2.16 -13.73
CA ILE A 78 2.31 -1.36 -13.87
C ILE A 78 2.59 -0.14 -14.76
N VAL A 79 3.67 0.60 -14.48
CA VAL A 79 4.06 1.78 -15.28
C VAL A 79 4.43 1.41 -16.71
N LEU A 80 5.23 0.35 -16.90
CA LEU A 80 5.71 -0.03 -18.24
C LEU A 80 4.63 -0.66 -19.12
N ASP A 81 3.74 -1.47 -18.55
CA ASP A 81 2.78 -2.26 -19.30
C ASP A 81 1.38 -1.64 -19.35
N GLY A 82 1.17 -0.51 -18.65
CA GLY A 82 -0.15 0.09 -18.47
C GLY A 82 -1.12 -0.84 -17.73
N ALA A 83 -0.63 -1.64 -16.79
CA ALA A 83 -1.45 -2.59 -16.03
C ALA A 83 -2.17 -1.88 -14.88
N ALA A 84 -3.12 -1.00 -15.21
CA ALA A 84 -3.67 0.02 -14.34
C ALA A 84 -4.55 -0.51 -13.20
N THR A 85 -4.90 -1.79 -13.13
CA THR A 85 -5.78 -2.31 -12.06
C THR A 85 -5.04 -3.19 -11.05
N ILE A 86 -5.21 -2.90 -9.75
CA ILE A 86 -4.69 -3.73 -8.65
C ILE A 86 -5.86 -4.26 -7.81
N PHE A 87 -6.12 -5.55 -7.84
CA PHE A 87 -7.08 -6.21 -6.94
C PHE A 87 -6.38 -6.65 -5.65
N PHE A 88 -7.02 -6.40 -4.52
CA PHE A 88 -6.44 -6.67 -3.21
C PHE A 88 -6.99 -7.95 -2.59
N LEU A 89 -6.08 -8.89 -2.33
CA LEU A 89 -6.35 -10.15 -1.66
C LEU A 89 -5.75 -10.17 -0.26
N THR A 90 -6.44 -10.80 0.68
CA THR A 90 -5.89 -11.07 2.00
C THR A 90 -6.48 -12.33 2.62
N THR A 91 -5.86 -12.83 3.68
CA THR A 91 -6.41 -13.91 4.50
C THR A 91 -6.84 -13.30 5.83
N ARG A 92 -8.12 -13.39 6.16
CA ARG A 92 -8.66 -12.79 7.39
C ARG A 92 -8.55 -13.71 8.61
N LYS A 93 -8.71 -15.01 8.40
CA LYS A 93 -8.62 -16.04 9.45
C LYS A 93 -7.73 -17.18 9.00
N PRO A 94 -7.00 -17.84 9.92
CA PRO A 94 -6.28 -19.07 9.61
C PRO A 94 -7.19 -20.07 8.88
N HIS A 95 -6.66 -20.71 7.84
CA HIS A 95 -7.36 -21.73 7.03
C HIS A 95 -8.58 -21.28 6.23
N GLN A 96 -9.03 -20.03 6.32
CA GLN A 96 -10.19 -19.56 5.56
C GLN A 96 -9.93 -19.51 4.05
N GLY A 97 -8.69 -19.30 3.63
CA GLY A 97 -8.36 -18.96 2.25
C GLY A 97 -8.30 -17.45 2.03
N ARG A 98 -8.11 -17.04 0.78
CA ARG A 98 -8.01 -15.61 0.41
C ARG A 98 -9.40 -15.04 0.17
N VAL A 99 -9.58 -13.78 0.54
CA VAL A 99 -10.73 -12.97 0.15
C VAL A 99 -10.27 -11.86 -0.79
N ILE A 100 -11.11 -11.51 -1.77
CA ILE A 100 -11.00 -10.28 -2.55
C ILE A 100 -11.70 -9.18 -1.77
N SER A 101 -10.99 -8.11 -1.48
CA SER A 101 -11.47 -6.98 -0.65
C SER A 101 -11.88 -5.75 -1.45
N GLY A 102 -11.37 -5.62 -2.66
CA GLY A 102 -11.57 -4.42 -3.49
C GLY A 102 -10.44 -4.24 -4.49
N TYR A 103 -10.41 -3.09 -5.12
CA TYR A 103 -9.37 -2.77 -6.10
C TYR A 103 -9.03 -1.27 -6.14
N TYR A 104 -7.84 -0.98 -6.66
CA TYR A 104 -7.47 0.34 -7.19
C TYR A 104 -7.47 0.29 -8.71
N HIS A 105 -8.10 1.28 -9.34
CA HIS A 105 -7.74 1.71 -10.66
C HIS A 105 -6.69 2.81 -10.50
N VAL A 106 -5.54 2.65 -11.13
CA VAL A 106 -4.38 3.52 -11.02
C VAL A 106 -4.40 4.46 -12.21
N GLY A 107 -4.64 5.74 -11.94
CA GLY A 107 -4.59 6.78 -12.97
C GLY A 107 -3.25 7.50 -13.05
N TRP A 108 -2.40 7.34 -12.03
CA TRP A 108 -1.21 8.19 -11.87
C TRP A 108 0.00 7.42 -11.36
N TYR A 109 1.18 7.85 -11.79
CA TYR A 109 2.46 7.40 -11.25
C TYR A 109 3.44 8.56 -11.09
N THR A 110 4.40 8.39 -10.19
CA THR A 110 5.58 9.27 -10.08
C THR A 110 6.80 8.43 -9.71
N GLU A 111 7.99 9.03 -9.70
CA GLU A 111 9.20 8.35 -9.25
C GLU A 111 9.17 8.11 -7.75
N GLY A 112 9.52 6.89 -7.33
CA GLY A 112 9.70 6.57 -5.93
C GLY A 112 11.00 7.15 -5.37
N THR A 113 11.22 7.01 -4.07
CA THR A 113 12.40 7.57 -3.38
C THR A 113 13.76 7.12 -3.94
N GLN A 114 13.83 5.96 -4.62
CA GLN A 114 15.05 5.47 -5.27
C GLN A 114 15.14 5.85 -6.75
N GLY A 115 14.13 6.51 -7.31
CA GLY A 115 14.08 6.97 -8.71
C GLY A 115 13.76 5.89 -9.75
N ALA A 116 13.35 6.34 -10.93
CA ALA A 116 13.00 5.50 -12.08
C ALA A 116 14.20 4.67 -12.58
N VAL A 117 15.43 5.20 -12.43
CA VAL A 117 16.68 4.48 -12.75
C VAL A 117 16.79 3.15 -11.97
N ASN A 118 16.25 3.10 -10.76
CA ASN A 118 16.20 1.91 -9.92
C ASN A 118 14.91 1.11 -10.05
N ARG A 119 14.06 1.45 -11.04
CA ARG A 119 12.73 0.87 -11.26
C ARG A 119 11.82 1.06 -10.04
N ASP A 120 11.99 2.18 -9.34
CA ASP A 120 11.17 2.53 -8.18
C ASP A 120 10.16 3.61 -8.57
N TYR A 121 8.88 3.27 -8.52
CA TYR A 121 7.76 4.16 -8.82
C TYR A 121 6.79 4.19 -7.65
N ALA A 122 6.06 5.29 -7.46
CA ALA A 122 4.88 5.35 -6.61
C ALA A 122 3.63 5.44 -7.48
N LEU A 123 2.55 4.80 -7.06
CA LEU A 123 1.27 4.75 -7.79
C LEU A 123 0.19 5.48 -6.99
N ALA A 124 -0.74 6.13 -7.68
CA ALA A 124 -1.94 6.70 -7.07
C ALA A 124 -3.19 6.34 -7.88
N ALA A 125 -4.22 5.93 -7.14
CA ALA A 125 -5.50 5.56 -7.67
C ALA A 125 -6.30 6.80 -8.11
N ASP A 126 -6.92 6.73 -9.27
CA ASP A 126 -8.00 7.65 -9.66
C ASP A 126 -9.37 7.08 -9.23
N LYS A 127 -9.50 5.77 -9.06
CA LYS A 127 -10.67 5.13 -8.45
C LYS A 127 -10.23 4.09 -7.43
N MET A 128 -10.87 4.14 -6.26
CA MET A 128 -10.86 3.07 -5.27
C MET A 128 -12.27 2.50 -5.15
N HIS A 129 -12.39 1.18 -5.02
CA HIS A 129 -13.67 0.53 -4.78
C HIS A 129 -13.44 -0.70 -3.92
N PHE A 130 -13.78 -0.58 -2.63
CA PHE A 130 -13.76 -1.70 -1.69
C PHE A 130 -15.15 -2.27 -1.53
N ILE A 131 -15.24 -3.55 -1.19
CA ILE A 131 -16.49 -4.29 -1.14
C ILE A 131 -16.60 -5.11 0.15
N ASP A 132 -17.78 -5.69 0.36
CA ASP A 132 -17.90 -6.84 1.26
C ASP A 132 -17.00 -7.98 0.73
N PRO A 133 -16.01 -8.47 1.52
CA PRO A 133 -15.01 -9.37 1.00
C PRO A 133 -15.60 -10.68 0.47
N ILE A 134 -15.23 -11.04 -0.75
CA ILE A 134 -15.66 -12.29 -1.38
C ILE A 134 -14.58 -13.34 -1.15
N LEU A 135 -14.94 -14.53 -0.67
CA LEU A 135 -13.99 -15.63 -0.62
C LEU A 135 -13.57 -16.02 -2.04
N ALA A 136 -12.27 -16.16 -2.30
CA ALA A 136 -11.77 -16.46 -3.63
C ALA A 136 -12.37 -17.75 -4.20
N SER A 137 -12.64 -18.74 -3.36
CA SER A 137 -13.31 -20.00 -3.74
C SER A 137 -14.79 -19.86 -4.11
N ASP A 138 -15.44 -18.75 -3.73
CA ASP A 138 -16.86 -18.51 -3.99
C ASP A 138 -17.09 -17.82 -5.35
N LEU A 139 -16.01 -17.49 -6.06
CA LEU A 139 -16.09 -16.94 -7.42
C LEU A 139 -16.42 -18.05 -8.41
N ALA A 140 -17.00 -17.69 -9.55
CA ALA A 140 -17.16 -18.63 -10.66
C ALA A 140 -15.78 -18.98 -11.26
N GLU A 141 -15.63 -20.19 -11.81
CA GLU A 141 -14.45 -20.52 -12.60
C GLU A 141 -14.39 -19.68 -13.90
N PRO A 142 -13.19 -19.30 -14.38
CA PRO A 142 -11.86 -19.67 -13.88
C PRO A 142 -11.32 -18.79 -12.74
N LEU A 143 -12.10 -17.80 -12.27
CA LEU A 143 -11.61 -16.81 -11.29
C LEU A 143 -11.30 -17.43 -9.93
N ALA A 144 -12.07 -18.45 -9.52
CA ALA A 144 -11.80 -19.17 -8.27
C ALA A 144 -10.41 -19.81 -8.29
N ALA A 145 -10.06 -20.55 -9.34
CA ALA A 145 -8.73 -21.10 -9.51
C ALA A 145 -7.64 -20.01 -9.54
N ILE A 146 -7.85 -18.95 -10.32
CA ILE A 146 -6.87 -17.86 -10.48
C ILE A 146 -6.56 -17.16 -9.15
N CYS A 147 -7.60 -16.83 -8.37
CA CYS A 147 -7.50 -16.06 -7.14
C CYS A 147 -7.11 -16.92 -5.92
N SER A 148 -7.44 -18.21 -5.95
CA SER A 148 -7.07 -19.16 -4.88
C SER A 148 -5.66 -19.71 -5.05
N THR A 149 -5.07 -19.61 -6.25
CA THR A 149 -3.69 -20.05 -6.50
C THR A 149 -2.72 -19.42 -5.50
N GLN A 150 -1.81 -20.23 -4.94
CA GLN A 150 -0.77 -19.73 -4.05
C GLN A 150 0.27 -18.90 -4.84
N PHE A 151 0.46 -17.65 -4.43
CA PHE A 151 1.55 -16.77 -4.85
C PHE A 151 1.97 -15.88 -3.69
N ARG A 152 3.22 -15.41 -3.62
CA ARG A 152 3.72 -14.76 -2.40
C ARG A 152 3.11 -13.38 -2.15
N THR A 153 3.32 -12.44 -3.06
CA THR A 153 2.94 -11.03 -2.88
C THR A 153 2.07 -10.51 -4.01
N MET A 154 2.35 -10.90 -5.26
CA MET A 154 1.57 -10.45 -6.41
C MET A 154 1.50 -11.52 -7.51
N LYS A 155 0.52 -11.38 -8.40
CA LYS A 155 0.33 -12.20 -9.60
C LYS A 155 -0.25 -11.33 -10.73
N PRO A 156 0.39 -11.25 -11.91
CA PRO A 156 -0.21 -10.57 -13.06
C PRO A 156 -1.44 -11.33 -13.54
N ILE A 157 -2.42 -10.60 -14.06
CA ILE A 157 -3.65 -11.13 -14.66
C ILE A 157 -3.94 -10.44 -15.99
N ASP A 158 -4.62 -11.18 -16.88
CA ASP A 158 -4.97 -10.70 -18.21
C ASP A 158 -6.19 -9.76 -18.22
N VAL A 159 -6.48 -9.21 -19.40
CA VAL A 159 -7.54 -8.22 -19.62
C VAL A 159 -8.93 -8.78 -19.31
N GLU A 160 -9.19 -10.04 -19.69
CA GLU A 160 -10.48 -10.69 -19.46
C GLU A 160 -10.72 -10.92 -17.96
N THR A 161 -9.70 -11.39 -17.24
CA THR A 161 -9.73 -11.56 -15.78
C THR A 161 -9.96 -10.22 -15.09
N VAL A 162 -9.27 -9.16 -15.51
CA VAL A 162 -9.45 -7.80 -14.95
C VAL A 162 -10.86 -7.31 -15.18
N ALA A 163 -11.36 -7.38 -16.42
CA ALA A 163 -12.71 -6.91 -16.76
C ALA A 163 -13.77 -7.65 -15.93
N THR A 164 -13.64 -8.97 -15.79
CA THR A 164 -14.60 -9.79 -15.03
C THR A 164 -14.55 -9.49 -13.54
N LEU A 165 -13.36 -9.41 -12.92
CA LEU A 165 -13.23 -9.08 -11.50
C LEU A 165 -13.69 -7.66 -11.20
N ARG A 166 -13.39 -6.70 -12.08
CA ARG A 166 -13.83 -5.31 -11.93
C ARG A 166 -15.35 -5.23 -11.97
N ARG A 167 -16.00 -5.89 -12.94
CA ARG A 167 -17.47 -5.97 -13.01
C ARG A 167 -18.07 -6.56 -11.73
N ILE A 168 -17.51 -7.67 -11.22
CA ILE A 168 -17.94 -8.28 -9.95
C ILE A 168 -17.85 -7.30 -8.77
N CYS A 169 -16.80 -6.48 -8.72
CA CYS A 169 -16.64 -5.46 -7.68
C CYS A 169 -17.60 -4.28 -7.88
N ASP A 170 -17.72 -3.77 -9.11
CA ASP A 170 -18.55 -2.63 -9.48
C ASP A 170 -20.04 -2.90 -9.30
N GLU A 171 -20.49 -4.15 -9.44
CA GLU A 171 -21.87 -4.60 -9.16
C GLU A 171 -22.21 -4.66 -7.66
N ARG A 172 -21.22 -4.50 -6.76
CA ARG A 172 -21.41 -4.53 -5.31
C ARG A 172 -21.38 -3.12 -4.71
N PRO A 173 -22.05 -2.91 -3.56
CA PRO A 173 -21.97 -1.65 -2.83
C PRO A 173 -20.52 -1.28 -2.52
N ASP A 174 -20.16 -0.03 -2.80
CA ASP A 174 -18.87 0.53 -2.41
C ASP A 174 -18.82 0.69 -0.89
N ARG A 175 -17.81 0.06 -0.28
CA ARG A 175 -17.51 0.03 1.15
C ARG A 175 -16.25 0.81 1.51
N THR A 176 -15.72 1.63 0.59
CA THR A 176 -14.47 2.36 0.78
C THR A 176 -14.51 3.24 2.04
N ALA A 177 -15.64 3.90 2.32
CA ALA A 177 -15.80 4.73 3.52
C ALA A 177 -15.68 3.91 4.81
N GLU A 178 -16.23 2.70 4.85
CA GLU A 178 -16.11 1.81 6.00
C GLU A 178 -14.69 1.27 6.18
N TYR A 179 -13.95 1.03 5.10
CA TYR A 179 -12.53 0.67 5.18
C TYR A 179 -11.68 1.82 5.71
N LEU A 180 -11.95 3.06 5.27
CA LEU A 180 -11.27 4.26 5.79
C LEU A 180 -11.54 4.46 7.29
N GLY A 181 -12.81 4.38 7.71
CA GLY A 181 -13.18 4.47 9.12
C GLY A 181 -12.55 3.34 9.97
N GLU A 182 -12.35 2.16 9.37
CA GLU A 182 -11.68 1.06 10.04
C GLU A 182 -10.18 1.29 10.21
N VAL A 183 -9.51 1.89 9.22
CA VAL A 183 -8.12 2.33 9.38
C VAL A 183 -8.02 3.31 10.54
N GLU A 184 -8.84 4.37 10.55
CA GLU A 184 -8.84 5.37 11.62
C GLU A 184 -9.07 4.76 13.01
N ARG A 185 -10.00 3.81 13.11
CA ARG A 185 -10.30 3.10 14.36
C ARG A 185 -9.09 2.31 14.87
N ILE A 186 -8.41 1.59 13.98
CA ILE A 186 -7.23 0.80 14.34
C ILE A 186 -6.03 1.69 14.69
N GLU A 187 -5.83 2.79 13.96
CA GLU A 187 -4.79 3.78 14.27
C GLU A 187 -5.02 4.42 15.65
N ALA A 188 -6.26 4.79 15.98
CA ALA A 188 -6.61 5.32 17.29
C ALA A 188 -6.33 4.30 18.41
N PHE A 189 -6.65 3.02 18.17
CA PHE A 189 -6.32 1.93 19.10
C PHE A 189 -4.79 1.77 19.28
N ALA A 190 -4.02 1.78 18.20
CA ALA A 190 -2.56 1.69 18.26
C ALA A 190 -1.95 2.86 19.04
N ARG A 191 -2.45 4.08 18.79
CA ARG A 191 -2.04 5.30 19.47
C ARG A 191 -2.34 5.25 20.96
N ALA A 192 -3.54 4.83 21.34
CA ALA A 192 -3.93 4.69 22.75
C ALA A 192 -3.02 3.71 23.52
N ARG A 193 -2.45 2.71 22.84
CA ARG A 193 -1.58 1.70 23.46
C ARG A 193 -0.09 2.05 23.48
N SER A 194 0.37 2.90 22.56
CA SER A 194 1.81 3.07 22.32
C SER A 194 2.26 4.53 22.16
N GLY A 195 1.32 5.47 22.12
CA GLY A 195 1.56 6.86 21.71
C GLY A 195 1.60 7.06 20.19
N TYR A 196 1.66 5.98 19.39
CA TYR A 196 1.85 6.05 17.94
C TYR A 196 0.76 5.31 17.16
N ALA A 197 0.29 5.88 16.05
CA ALA A 197 -0.51 5.15 15.07
C ALA A 197 0.34 4.06 14.37
N TYR A 198 1.61 4.38 14.06
CA TYR A 198 2.58 3.44 13.49
C TYR A 198 3.85 3.43 14.32
N PRO A 199 3.96 2.55 15.34
CA PRO A 199 5.09 2.54 16.27
C PRO A 199 6.44 2.35 15.57
N SER A 200 6.55 1.40 14.63
CA SER A 200 7.81 1.18 13.92
C SER A 200 8.20 2.34 13.01
N TRP A 201 7.26 3.22 12.65
CA TRP A 201 7.56 4.41 11.84
C TRP A 201 7.73 5.66 12.71
N GLY A 202 7.52 5.53 14.04
CA GLY A 202 7.48 6.66 14.96
C GLY A 202 6.46 7.71 14.56
N ARG A 203 5.34 7.31 13.96
CA ARG A 203 4.29 8.22 13.49
C ARG A 203 3.12 8.24 14.47
N GLU A 204 2.79 9.43 14.94
CA GLU A 204 1.66 9.65 15.85
C GLU A 204 0.33 9.61 15.10
N ALA A 205 0.30 10.12 13.88
CA ALA A 205 -0.88 10.19 13.02
C ALA A 205 -0.84 9.20 11.84
N GLY A 206 -2.01 9.03 11.22
CA GLY A 206 -2.21 8.32 9.95
C GLY A 206 -1.40 8.88 8.79
N PHE A 207 -1.44 8.18 7.65
CA PHE A 207 -0.90 8.73 6.41
C PHE A 207 -1.92 9.67 5.77
N SER A 208 -1.42 10.74 5.18
CA SER A 208 -2.25 11.71 4.48
C SER A 208 -1.53 12.20 3.22
N TRP A 209 -2.29 12.83 2.34
CA TRP A 209 -1.69 13.50 1.18
C TRP A 209 -0.79 14.68 1.54
N ALA A 210 -0.91 15.25 2.74
CA ALA A 210 0.03 16.28 3.22
C ALA A 210 1.43 15.72 3.46
N ASP A 211 1.56 14.40 3.70
CA ASP A 211 2.86 13.73 3.82
C ASP A 211 3.53 13.51 2.46
N ALA A 212 2.74 13.40 1.37
CA ALA A 212 3.23 12.94 0.07
C ALA A 212 4.44 13.71 -0.49
N PRO A 213 4.51 15.06 -0.41
CA PRO A 213 5.65 15.82 -0.90
C PRO A 213 7.00 15.39 -0.32
N GLU A 214 7.03 14.91 0.93
CA GLU A 214 8.26 14.45 1.56
C GLU A 214 8.75 13.09 1.03
N TYR A 215 7.87 12.33 0.36
CA TYR A 215 8.12 10.96 -0.11
C TYR A 215 8.41 10.87 -1.62
N TYR A 216 8.35 11.98 -2.34
CA TYR A 216 8.77 12.04 -3.73
C TYR A 216 10.28 11.85 -3.85
N GLN A 217 10.74 11.49 -5.05
CA GLN A 217 12.17 11.34 -5.31
C GLN A 217 12.93 12.63 -4.96
N THR A 218 14.06 12.46 -4.28
CA THR A 218 14.97 13.54 -3.89
C THR A 218 16.21 13.49 -4.78
N ASP A 219 16.65 14.62 -5.35
CA ASP A 219 17.81 14.75 -6.27
C ASP A 219 19.16 14.22 -5.74
N ALA A 220 19.23 13.77 -4.48
CA ALA A 220 20.43 13.18 -3.89
C ALA A 220 20.73 11.80 -4.47
N GLU A 221 22.03 11.48 -4.58
CA GLU A 221 22.59 10.26 -5.17
C GLU A 221 21.69 9.02 -5.04
N LEU A 222 21.15 8.56 -6.18
CA LEU A 222 20.15 7.49 -6.30
C LEU A 222 20.76 6.10 -6.03
N SER A 223 21.16 5.85 -4.78
CA SER A 223 21.66 4.55 -4.35
C SER A 223 20.52 3.56 -4.13
N LYS A 224 20.62 2.39 -4.77
CA LYS A 224 19.66 1.31 -4.57
C LYS A 224 19.90 0.62 -3.24
N VAL A 225 19.02 0.85 -2.27
CA VAL A 225 19.04 0.14 -0.99
C VAL A 225 18.11 -1.07 -1.07
N PRO A 226 18.57 -2.29 -0.70
CA PRO A 226 17.71 -3.47 -0.63
C PRO A 226 16.51 -3.28 0.29
N ASN A 227 15.37 -3.88 -0.04
CA ASN A 227 14.16 -3.82 0.79
C ASN A 227 14.14 -4.85 1.94
N SER A 228 15.21 -5.63 2.09
CA SER A 228 15.36 -6.58 3.19
C SER A 228 16.77 -6.49 3.77
N SER A 229 16.88 -6.80 5.06
CA SER A 229 18.17 -6.99 5.73
C SER A 229 18.19 -8.33 6.45
N ARG A 230 19.37 -8.97 6.49
CA ARG A 230 19.55 -10.32 7.07
C ARG A 230 19.07 -10.40 8.52
N ASN A 231 19.38 -9.37 9.30
CA ASN A 231 19.08 -9.27 10.72
C ASN A 231 17.81 -8.44 11.02
N ARG A 232 17.09 -7.97 9.99
CA ARG A 232 15.94 -7.06 10.10
C ARG A 232 16.26 -5.77 10.86
N LYS A 233 17.52 -5.32 10.84
CA LYS A 233 17.98 -4.07 11.43
C LYS A 233 18.41 -3.09 10.35
N TRP A 234 18.12 -1.82 10.59
CA TRP A 234 18.45 -0.72 9.69
C TRP A 234 19.08 0.40 10.49
N ARG A 235 20.24 0.89 10.07
CA ARG A 235 20.94 2.02 10.69
C ARG A 235 20.73 3.27 9.86
N CYS A 236 20.33 4.37 10.50
CA CYS A 236 20.28 5.67 9.88
C CYS A 236 21.70 6.24 9.75
N ARG A 237 22.09 6.63 8.53
CA ARG A 237 23.39 7.26 8.26
C ARG A 237 23.53 8.67 8.86
N GLU A 238 22.41 9.36 9.09
CA GLU A 238 22.41 10.73 9.63
C GLU A 238 22.48 10.77 11.17
N CYS A 239 21.65 9.99 11.86
CA CYS A 239 21.56 10.06 13.33
C CYS A 239 22.06 8.80 14.05
N GLY A 240 22.53 7.78 13.32
CA GLY A 240 23.04 6.54 13.88
C GLY A 240 22.00 5.59 14.49
N TYR A 241 20.73 6.01 14.60
CA TYR A 241 19.64 5.21 15.17
C TYR A 241 19.48 3.87 14.45
N VAL A 242 19.32 2.78 15.21
CA VAL A 242 19.10 1.43 14.68
C VAL A 242 17.66 1.01 14.95
N ILE A 243 16.90 0.83 13.88
CA ILE A 243 15.53 0.29 13.94
C ILE A 243 15.51 -1.19 13.59
N LYS A 244 14.67 -1.97 14.31
CA LYS A 244 14.28 -3.32 13.90
C LYS A 244 12.99 -3.26 13.07
N SER A 245 13.07 -3.63 11.80
CA SER A 245 11.94 -3.67 10.86
C SER A 245 12.16 -4.75 9.79
N GLY A 246 11.13 -5.50 9.41
CA GLY A 246 11.16 -6.53 8.40
C GLY A 246 11.41 -5.99 6.99
N ALA A 247 10.98 -4.75 6.73
CA ALA A 247 11.19 -4.03 5.48
C ALA A 247 11.89 -2.68 5.73
N LEU A 248 12.54 -2.17 4.68
CA LEU A 248 13.14 -0.84 4.68
C LEU A 248 12.06 0.22 4.83
N LEU A 249 12.23 1.14 5.78
CA LEU A 249 11.41 2.35 5.86
C LEU A 249 12.03 3.44 4.98
N LYS A 250 11.21 4.23 4.30
CA LYS A 250 11.69 5.36 3.48
C LYS A 250 12.18 6.54 4.34
N LYS A 251 11.73 6.62 5.59
CA LYS A 251 12.01 7.73 6.52
C LYS A 251 12.56 7.19 7.83
N CYS A 252 13.60 7.81 8.37
CA CYS A 252 14.09 7.48 9.71
C CYS A 252 12.99 7.81 10.75
N PRO A 253 12.61 6.88 11.64
CA PRO A 253 11.58 7.14 12.65
C PRO A 253 12.04 8.10 13.75
N LEU A 254 13.37 8.29 13.93
CA LEU A 254 13.92 9.19 14.95
C LEU A 254 14.17 10.59 14.38
N CYS A 255 15.15 10.76 13.49
CA CYS A 255 15.52 12.09 12.97
C CYS A 255 14.66 12.56 11.79
N LYS A 256 13.71 11.73 11.33
CA LYS A 256 12.77 12.07 10.25
C LYS A 256 13.42 12.33 8.88
N GLN A 257 14.71 12.07 8.71
CA GLN A 257 15.39 12.23 7.41
C GLN A 257 15.04 11.09 6.44
N MET A 258 14.82 11.45 5.17
CA MET A 258 14.41 10.56 4.08
C MET A 258 15.59 9.80 3.46
N ALA A 259 15.37 8.55 3.05
CA ALA A 259 16.34 7.71 2.33
C ALA A 259 17.70 7.51 3.06
N THR A 260 17.72 7.61 4.39
CA THR A 260 18.94 7.52 5.21
C THR A 260 19.22 6.15 5.80
N LEU A 261 18.26 5.23 5.71
CA LEU A 261 18.36 3.90 6.33
C LEU A 261 19.12 2.94 5.40
N ALA A 262 20.12 2.26 5.96
CA ALA A 262 20.87 1.19 5.30
C ALA A 262 20.88 -0.06 6.21
N PRO A 263 21.12 -1.28 5.66
CA PRO A 263 21.30 -2.48 6.48
C PRO A 263 22.33 -2.22 7.59
N ALA A 264 21.99 -2.52 8.84
CA ALA A 264 22.99 -2.48 9.90
C ALA A 264 23.87 -3.72 9.77
N GLU A 265 25.17 -3.54 9.58
CA GLU A 265 26.14 -4.64 9.60
C GLU A 265 25.99 -5.48 10.87
N GLU A 266 26.15 -6.79 10.75
CA GLU A 266 26.43 -7.63 11.91
C GLU A 266 27.80 -7.18 12.42
N GLY A 267 27.87 -6.74 13.68
CA GLY A 267 29.17 -6.43 14.28
C GLY A 267 30.11 -7.61 14.08
N ALA A 268 31.34 -7.31 13.64
CA ALA A 268 32.48 -8.21 13.70
C ALA A 268 32.65 -8.81 15.10
#